data_AF-A0A3B0K295-F1
#
_entry.id   AF-A0A3B0K295-F1
#
_cell.length_a   1.000
_cell.length_b   1.000
_cell.length_c   1.000
_cell.angle_alpha   90.00
_cell.angle_beta   90.00
_cell.angle_gamma   90.00
#
_symmetry.space_group_name_H-M   'P 1'
#
loop_
_entity.id
_entity.type
_entity.pdbx_description
1 polymer ?
#
loop_
_entity_poly.entity_id
_entity_poly.type
_entity_poly.pdbx_seq_one_letter_code
_entity_poly.pdbx_strand_id
1 'polypeptide(L)'
;MAFASLFSMPVVKADDEEELVDPQAALREKCQSKGHIESLYNKYQECNDRVNGRSKTTETCMEELFDYVAELDHCVAHSLFSKLK
;
A
#
# COMPACT_ATOMS: atom_id res chain seq x y z
N MET A 1 23.49 38.16 1.90
CA MET A 1 24.04 37.19 2.86
C MET A 1 22.90 36.64 3.72
N ALA A 2 22.14 35.65 3.21
CA ALA A 2 20.98 35.09 3.92
C ALA A 2 20.72 33.62 3.56
N PHE A 3 21.78 32.84 3.27
CA PHE A 3 21.68 31.44 2.86
C PHE A 3 22.44 30.49 3.80
N ALA A 4 22.65 30.89 5.06
CA ALA A 4 23.49 30.13 5.99
C ALA A 4 22.75 29.50 7.19
N SER A 5 21.41 29.46 7.19
CA SER A 5 20.66 29.01 8.39
C SER A 5 19.64 27.89 8.16
N LEU A 6 19.61 27.22 7.00
CA LEU A 6 18.64 26.15 6.71
C LEU A 6 19.19 24.71 6.77
N PHE A 7 20.45 24.52 7.20
CA PHE A 7 21.14 23.21 7.13
C PHE A 7 21.34 22.50 8.48
N SER A 8 20.65 22.90 9.55
CA SER A 8 20.73 22.25 10.87
C SER A 8 19.50 21.42 11.24
N MET A 9 18.75 20.90 10.26
CA MET A 9 17.81 19.82 10.59
C MET A 9 18.61 18.58 10.96
N PRO A 10 18.46 18.04 12.19
CA PRO A 10 19.09 16.78 12.54
C PRO A 10 18.52 15.70 11.62
N VAL A 11 19.37 15.13 10.76
CA VAL A 11 19.04 13.91 10.02
C VAL A 11 19.01 12.79 11.05
N VAL A 12 17.80 12.39 11.45
CA VAL A 12 17.60 11.16 12.20
C VAL A 12 17.97 10.02 11.26
N LYS A 13 19.17 9.49 11.42
CA LYS A 13 19.56 8.25 10.77
C LYS A 13 18.81 7.14 11.51
N ALA A 14 17.88 6.46 10.83
CA ALA A 14 17.34 5.21 11.34
C ALA A 14 18.52 4.23 11.42
N ASP A 15 18.99 4.01 12.64
CA ASP A 15 20.06 3.08 12.95
C ASP A 15 19.44 1.69 12.99
N ASP A 16 19.49 0.99 11.85
CA ASP A 16 19.26 -0.45 11.73
C ASP A 16 19.78 -0.88 10.34
N GLU A 17 21.06 -1.22 10.27
CA GLU A 17 21.68 -1.91 9.12
C GLU A 17 21.25 -3.39 9.02
N GLU A 18 20.27 -3.82 9.82
CA GLU A 18 19.53 -5.06 9.60
C GLU A 18 18.41 -4.79 8.60
N GLU A 19 18.25 -5.65 7.59
CA GLU A 19 17.16 -5.60 6.61
C GLU A 19 15.81 -5.75 7.34
N LEU A 20 15.28 -4.62 7.85
CA LEU A 20 13.97 -4.53 8.50
C LEU A 20 12.89 -4.80 7.46
N VAL A 21 12.47 -6.06 7.36
CA VAL A 21 11.34 -6.46 6.52
C VAL A 21 10.05 -6.09 7.24
N ASP A 22 9.23 -5.23 6.62
CA ASP A 22 7.89 -4.91 7.12
C ASP A 22 7.01 -6.18 7.11
N PRO A 23 6.58 -6.68 8.30
CA PRO A 23 5.72 -7.85 8.38
C PRO A 23 4.39 -7.65 7.66
N GLN A 24 3.89 -6.41 7.57
CA GLN A 24 2.65 -6.10 6.88
C GLN A 24 2.77 -6.31 5.37
N ALA A 25 3.83 -5.79 4.74
CA ALA A 25 4.12 -6.01 3.33
C ALA A 25 4.21 -7.50 2.99
N ALA A 26 5.00 -8.25 3.76
CA ALA A 26 5.18 -9.70 3.54
C ALA A 26 3.88 -10.50 3.72
N LEU A 27 2.98 -10.07 4.60
CA LEU A 27 1.67 -10.71 4.78
C LEU A 27 0.68 -10.32 3.66
N ARG A 28 0.72 -9.08 3.19
CA ARG A 28 -0.11 -8.62 2.07
C ARG A 28 0.20 -9.40 0.80
N GLU A 29 1.46 -9.62 0.47
CA GLU A 29 1.87 -10.45 -0.68
C GLU A 29 1.30 -11.88 -0.61
N LYS A 30 1.34 -12.48 0.59
CA LYS A 30 0.75 -13.81 0.81
C LYS A 30 -0.77 -13.79 0.64
N CYS A 31 -1.44 -12.78 1.20
CA CYS A 31 -2.89 -12.64 1.12
C CYS A 31 -3.40 -12.34 -0.30
N GLN A 32 -2.62 -11.63 -1.12
CA GLN A 32 -2.97 -11.31 -2.51
C GLN A 32 -3.20 -12.55 -3.37
N SER A 33 -2.46 -13.64 -3.12
CA SER A 33 -2.60 -14.90 -3.87
C SER A 33 -3.89 -15.69 -3.58
N LYS A 34 -4.75 -15.22 -2.66
CA LYS A 34 -6.06 -15.85 -2.44
C LYS A 34 -6.98 -15.49 -3.60
N GLY A 35 -7.60 -16.50 -4.21
CA GLY A 35 -8.39 -16.31 -5.44
C GLY A 35 -9.52 -15.26 -5.35
N HIS A 36 -10.17 -15.07 -4.19
CA HIS A 36 -11.17 -14.00 -4.03
C HIS A 36 -10.53 -12.60 -4.06
N ILE A 37 -9.42 -12.42 -3.33
CA ILE A 37 -8.68 -11.15 -3.26
C ILE A 37 -8.06 -10.83 -4.63
N GLU A 38 -7.51 -11.85 -5.31
CA GLU A 38 -6.99 -11.71 -6.67
C GLU A 38 -8.09 -11.27 -7.66
N SER A 39 -9.30 -11.82 -7.54
CA SER A 39 -10.43 -11.40 -8.38
C SER A 39 -10.82 -9.93 -8.13
N LEU A 40 -10.81 -9.47 -6.88
CA LEU A 40 -11.06 -8.06 -6.55
C LEU A 40 -9.96 -7.15 -7.09
N TYR A 41 -8.70 -7.58 -6.99
CA TYR A 41 -7.56 -6.87 -7.57
C TYR A 41 -7.71 -6.73 -9.10
N ASN A 42 -8.12 -7.79 -9.79
CA ASN A 42 -8.34 -7.73 -11.24
C ASN A 42 -9.44 -6.73 -11.62
N LYS A 43 -10.56 -6.69 -10.88
CA LYS A 43 -11.61 -5.68 -11.10
C LYS A 43 -11.10 -4.25 -10.88
N TYR A 44 -10.28 -4.04 -9.84
CA TYR A 44 -9.64 -2.77 -9.58
C TYR A 44 -8.72 -2.35 -10.74
N GLN A 45 -7.93 -3.27 -11.30
CA GLN A 45 -7.09 -3.00 -12.46
C GLN A 45 -7.91 -2.70 -13.72
N GLU A 46 -8.98 -3.44 -13.97
CA GLU A 46 -9.91 -3.17 -15.08
C GLU A 46 -10.53 -1.77 -14.97
N CYS A 47 -10.84 -1.30 -13.76
CA CYS A 47 -11.26 0.08 -13.55
C CYS A 47 -10.13 1.08 -13.84
N ASN A 48 -8.92 0.84 -13.34
CA ASN A 48 -7.78 1.72 -13.59
C ASN A 48 -7.49 1.87 -15.09
N ASP A 49 -7.51 0.78 -15.85
CA ASP A 49 -7.32 0.79 -17.29
C ASP A 49 -8.40 1.62 -18.00
N ARG A 50 -9.65 1.50 -17.54
CA ARG A 50 -10.79 2.27 -18.07
C ARG A 50 -10.67 3.77 -17.78
N VAL A 51 -10.27 4.14 -16.56
CA VAL A 51 -10.08 5.54 -16.16
C VAL A 51 -8.89 6.16 -16.87
N ASN A 52 -7.76 5.45 -16.92
CA ASN A 52 -6.54 5.91 -17.60
C ASN A 52 -6.71 6.01 -19.13
N GLY A 53 -7.59 5.18 -19.71
CA GLY A 53 -7.93 5.24 -21.14
C GLY A 53 -8.82 6.41 -21.54
N ARG A 54 -9.41 7.14 -20.58
CA ARG A 54 -10.34 8.26 -20.85
C ARG A 54 -9.66 9.60 -20.60
N SER A 55 -9.66 10.46 -21.61
CA SER A 55 -9.08 11.81 -21.51
C SER A 55 -9.92 12.78 -20.67
N LYS A 56 -11.23 12.54 -20.53
CA LYS A 56 -12.15 13.31 -19.70
C LYS A 56 -13.20 12.37 -19.10
N THR A 57 -13.00 11.98 -17.85
CA THR A 57 -13.95 11.14 -17.10
C THR A 57 -14.08 11.67 -15.67
N THR A 58 -15.26 11.50 -15.07
CA THR A 58 -15.53 11.74 -13.64
C THR A 58 -15.56 10.43 -12.85
N GLU A 59 -15.28 9.31 -13.53
CA GLU A 59 -15.22 7.99 -12.93
C GLU A 59 -14.01 7.86 -12.00
N THR A 60 -14.20 7.18 -10.87
CA THR A 60 -13.16 6.92 -9.87
C THR A 60 -13.19 5.45 -9.46
N CYS A 61 -12.03 4.81 -9.34
CA CYS A 61 -11.90 3.41 -8.92
C CYS A 61 -11.88 3.22 -7.39
N MET A 62 -12.55 4.10 -6.65
CA MET A 62 -12.51 4.10 -5.18
C MET A 62 -13.31 2.94 -4.59
N GLU A 63 -14.43 2.57 -5.22
CA GLU A 63 -15.25 1.43 -4.79
C GLU A 63 -14.43 0.14 -4.88
N GLU A 64 -13.86 -0.14 -6.05
CA GLU A 64 -13.07 -1.36 -6.27
C GLU A 64 -11.80 -1.39 -5.41
N LEU A 65 -11.21 -0.22 -5.14
CA LEU A 65 -10.09 -0.09 -4.21
C LEU A 65 -10.50 -0.47 -2.79
N PHE A 66 -11.62 0.04 -2.29
CA PHE A 66 -12.08 -0.27 -0.94
C PHE A 66 -12.48 -1.73 -0.81
N ASP A 67 -13.13 -2.32 -1.81
CA ASP A 67 -13.47 -3.74 -1.83
C ASP A 67 -12.21 -4.62 -1.73
N TYR A 68 -11.20 -4.33 -2.55
CA TYR A 68 -9.92 -5.05 -2.53
C TYR A 68 -9.19 -4.88 -1.19
N VAL A 69 -9.06 -3.65 -0.70
CA VAL A 69 -8.32 -3.36 0.54
C VAL A 69 -9.03 -3.95 1.76
N ALA A 70 -10.36 -3.90 1.82
CA ALA A 70 -11.11 -4.47 2.93
C ALA A 70 -10.85 -5.98 3.08
N GLU A 71 -10.88 -6.72 1.97
CA GLU A 71 -10.64 -8.17 2.00
C GLU A 71 -9.17 -8.51 2.22
N LEU A 72 -8.25 -7.73 1.65
CA LEU A 72 -6.82 -7.86 1.89
C LEU A 72 -6.47 -7.66 3.36
N ASP A 73 -6.98 -6.58 3.96
CA ASP A 73 -6.71 -6.25 5.36
C ASP A 73 -7.44 -7.21 6.31
N HIS A 74 -8.62 -7.73 5.94
CA HIS A 74 -9.27 -8.82 6.67
C HIS A 74 -8.35 -10.05 6.78
N CYS A 75 -7.72 -10.43 5.67
CA CYS A 75 -6.75 -11.52 5.66
C CYS A 75 -5.51 -11.25 6.53
N VAL A 76 -4.95 -10.04 6.45
CA VAL A 76 -3.72 -9.66 7.15
C VAL A 76 -3.94 -9.50 8.66
N ALA A 77 -5.09 -8.96 9.07
CA ALA A 77 -5.43 -8.68 10.46
C ALA A 77 -5.32 -9.90 11.39
N HIS A 78 -5.56 -11.11 10.87
CA HIS A 78 -5.44 -12.34 11.64
C HIS A 78 -4.03 -12.65 12.13
N SER A 79 -2.99 -12.12 11.48
CA SER A 79 -1.60 -12.51 11.75
C SER A 79 -0.66 -11.34 11.99
N LEU A 80 -1.01 -10.12 11.55
CA LEU A 80 -0.15 -8.95 11.65
C LEU A 80 0.26 -8.63 13.10
N PHE A 81 -0.70 -8.55 14.03
CA PHE A 81 -0.42 -8.19 15.42
C PHE A 81 0.42 -9.23 16.17
N SER A 82 0.49 -10.47 15.69
CA SER A 82 1.39 -11.49 16.25
C SER A 82 2.86 -11.27 15.89
N LYS A 83 3.13 -10.40 14.90
CA LYS A 83 4.48 -10.08 14.40
C LYS A 83 5.00 -8.75 14.90
N LEU A 84 4.14 -7.93 15.50
CA LEU A 84 4.49 -6.63 16.07
C LEU A 84 4.81 -6.81 17.57
N LYS A 85 5.86 -6.14 18.04
CA LYS A 85 6.28 -6.11 19.45
C LYS A 85 5.75 -4.85 20.14
#